data_AF-A0A0B6Z4J6-F1
#
_entry.id   AF-A0A0B6Z4J6-F1
#
_cell.length_a   1.000
_cell.length_b   1.000
_cell.length_c   1.000
_cell.angle_alpha   90.00
_cell.angle_beta   90.00
_cell.angle_gamma   90.00
#
_symmetry.space_group_name_H-M   'P 1'
#
loop_
_entity.id
_entity.type
_entity.pdbx_description
1 polymer ?
#
loop_
_entity_poly.entity_id
_entity_poly.type
_entity_poly.pdbx_seq_one_letter_code
_entity_poly.pdbx_strand_id
1 'polypeptide(L)'
;DDDGEDGDEDIEDEDFAVTGQSITDLLNNLNNEGFSTDIEDDDDDPDAKNDPNYQINTQSYLTEFLQSLAAQPCYMTFCQHHNDSERQVLHTININA
;
A
#
# COMPACT_ATOMS: atom_id res chain seq x y z
N ASP A 1 41.78 -2.06 -0.93
CA ASP A 1 41.33 -1.45 0.33
C ASP A 1 40.49 -0.24 0.00
N ASP A 2 39.18 -0.46 -0.09
CA ASP A 2 38.17 0.57 0.11
C ASP A 2 36.91 -0.16 0.59
N ASP A 3 36.81 -0.31 1.91
CA ASP A 3 35.66 -0.81 2.65
C ASP A 3 34.56 0.25 2.59
N GLY A 4 33.41 -0.10 2.02
CA GLY A 4 32.19 0.72 2.07
C GLY A 4 31.12 -0.01 2.87
N GLU A 5 30.98 0.40 4.13
CA GLU A 5 30.14 -0.17 5.18
C GLU A 5 28.68 -0.47 4.78
N ASP A 6 28.25 -1.67 5.17
CA ASP A 6 26.85 -2.11 5.28
C ASP A 6 26.13 -1.28 6.36
N GLY A 7 25.17 -0.45 5.94
CA GLY A 7 24.24 0.25 6.81
C GLY A 7 22.87 -0.44 6.80
N ASP A 8 22.76 -1.60 7.46
CA ASP A 8 21.46 -2.16 7.85
C ASP A 8 20.92 -1.32 9.00
N GLU A 9 20.12 -0.29 8.66
CA GLU A 9 19.31 0.43 9.64
C GLU A 9 18.14 -0.47 10.05
N ASP A 10 18.28 -1.12 11.21
CA ASP A 10 17.20 -1.83 11.91
C ASP A 10 16.04 -0.86 12.19
N ILE A 11 15.00 -0.93 11.35
CA ILE A 11 13.73 -0.23 11.58
C ILE A 11 13.05 -0.92 12.76
N GLU A 12 12.99 -0.23 13.91
CA GLU A 12 12.27 -0.69 15.10
C GLU A 12 10.77 -0.77 14.78
N ASP A 13 10.22 -2.00 14.75
CA ASP A 13 8.80 -2.30 14.65
C ASP A 13 8.05 -1.80 15.90
N GLU A 14 7.69 -0.51 15.92
CA GLU A 14 6.71 0.01 16.88
C GLU A 14 5.32 -0.57 16.55
N ASP A 15 4.93 -1.54 17.37
CA ASP A 15 3.59 -2.15 17.56
C ASP A 15 2.43 -1.39 16.86
N PHE A 16 2.26 -1.67 15.57
CA PHE A 16 1.22 -1.08 14.73
C PHE A 16 -0.14 -1.70 15.07
N ALA A 17 -0.78 -1.19 16.12
CA ALA A 17 -2.10 -1.61 16.55
C ALA A 17 -3.20 -1.16 15.56
N VAL A 18 -3.30 -1.84 14.42
CA VAL A 18 -4.33 -1.64 13.38
C VAL A 18 -5.63 -2.31 13.79
N THR A 19 -6.40 -1.67 14.65
CA THR A 19 -7.82 -2.02 14.78
C THR A 19 -8.65 -0.76 14.63
N GLY A 20 -9.13 -0.50 13.41
CA GLY A 20 -10.10 0.56 13.11
C GLY A 20 -9.64 1.69 12.18
N GLN A 21 -8.43 1.63 11.60
CA GLN A 21 -7.92 2.63 10.65
C GLN A 21 -8.34 2.29 9.21
N SER A 22 -8.74 3.31 8.44
CA SER A 22 -8.97 3.17 7.00
C SER A 22 -7.66 2.85 6.30
N ILE A 23 -7.71 2.16 5.16
CA ILE A 23 -6.53 1.95 4.30
C ILE A 23 -5.89 3.30 3.93
N THR A 24 -6.70 4.35 3.79
CA THR A 24 -6.23 5.73 3.60
C THR A 24 -5.36 6.23 4.75
N ASP A 25 -5.74 5.93 6.00
CA ASP A 25 -4.96 6.32 7.18
C ASP A 25 -3.66 5.54 7.27
N LEU A 26 -3.69 4.26 6.87
CA LEU A 26 -2.51 3.40 6.78
C LEU A 26 -1.49 3.94 5.76
N LEU A 27 -1.98 4.31 4.58
CA LEU A 27 -1.17 4.87 3.49
C LEU A 27 -0.59 6.24 3.85
N ASN A 28 -1.32 7.05 4.62
CA ASN A 28 -0.83 8.32 5.14
C ASN A 28 0.23 8.14 6.24
N ASN A 29 0.14 7.06 7.04
CA ASN A 29 1.10 6.76 8.10
C ASN A 29 2.38 6.10 7.57
N LEU A 30 2.32 5.45 6.41
CA LEU A 30 3.50 5.06 5.65
C LEU A 30 4.15 6.34 5.12
N ASN A 31 5.00 6.97 5.93
CA ASN A 31 5.81 8.16 5.61
C ASN A 31 6.76 7.89 4.43
N ASN A 32 6.20 7.71 3.24
CA ASN A 32 6.93 7.72 1.99
C ASN A 32 7.10 9.20 1.64
N GLU A 33 8.29 9.76 1.86
CA GLU A 33 8.59 11.20 1.73
C GLU A 33 8.29 11.82 0.34
N GLY A 34 7.80 11.02 -0.62
CA GLY A 34 7.29 11.46 -1.93
C GLY A 34 5.76 11.46 -2.09
N PHE A 35 4.99 11.00 -1.10
CA PHE A 35 3.52 10.96 -1.15
C PHE A 35 2.95 12.02 -0.19
N SER A 36 3.15 13.30 -0.52
CA SER A 36 2.43 14.38 0.16
C SER A 36 0.95 14.26 -0.18
N THR A 37 0.13 13.84 0.78
CA THR A 37 -1.33 14.01 0.74
C THR A 37 -1.78 15.42 1.11
N ASP A 38 -0.83 16.33 1.32
CA ASP A 38 -1.03 17.78 1.45
C ASP A 38 -1.07 18.50 0.09
N ILE A 39 -1.40 17.76 -0.98
CA ILE A 39 -1.92 18.41 -2.20
C ILE A 39 -3.32 18.87 -1.79
N GLU A 40 -3.40 20.11 -1.29
CA GLU A 40 -4.65 20.86 -1.28
C GLU A 40 -5.34 20.57 -2.60
N ASP A 41 -6.54 19.98 -2.53
CA ASP A 41 -7.47 19.71 -3.63
C ASP A 41 -7.23 20.68 -4.80
N ASP A 42 -6.37 20.28 -5.75
CA ASP A 42 -6.28 20.94 -7.06
C ASP A 42 -7.45 20.38 -7.89
N ASP A 43 -8.63 20.53 -7.28
CA ASP A 43 -9.94 19.95 -7.57
C ASP A 43 -10.50 20.45 -8.90
N ASP A 44 -9.66 21.06 -9.74
CA ASP A 44 -10.00 21.74 -10.98
C ASP A 44 -9.01 21.47 -12.11
N ASP A 45 -8.17 20.42 -12.04
CA ASP A 45 -7.51 19.90 -13.24
C ASP A 45 -8.57 19.25 -14.16
N PRO A 46 -8.92 19.89 -15.30
CA PRO A 46 -9.90 19.34 -16.21
C PRO A 46 -9.43 18.03 -16.83
N ASP A 47 -8.13 17.79 -16.97
CA ASP A 47 -7.60 16.55 -17.53
C ASP A 47 -7.76 15.39 -16.53
N ALA A 48 -7.55 15.64 -15.23
CA ALA A 48 -7.82 14.65 -14.17
C ALA A 48 -9.31 14.28 -14.11
N LYS A 49 -10.22 15.26 -14.17
CA LYS A 49 -11.68 15.01 -14.21
C LYS A 49 -12.15 14.27 -15.46
N ASN A 50 -11.43 14.44 -16.56
CA ASN A 50 -11.71 13.78 -17.82
C ASN A 50 -11.08 12.38 -17.91
N ASP A 51 -10.26 11.97 -16.94
CA ASP A 51 -9.74 10.61 -16.87
C ASP A 51 -10.90 9.63 -16.58
N PRO A 52 -11.09 8.57 -17.39
CA PRO A 52 -12.04 7.50 -17.08
C PRO A 52 -11.86 6.90 -15.68
N ASN A 53 -10.65 6.96 -15.13
CA ASN A 53 -10.30 6.46 -13.80
C ASN A 53 -10.72 7.38 -12.65
N TYR A 54 -11.06 8.65 -12.93
CA TYR A 54 -11.44 9.63 -11.91
C TYR A 54 -12.65 9.20 -11.09
N GLN A 55 -13.58 8.47 -11.71
CA GLN A 55 -14.80 8.00 -11.06
C GLN A 55 -14.60 6.66 -10.34
N ILE A 56 -13.43 6.02 -10.48
CA ILE A 56 -13.17 4.73 -9.86
C ILE A 56 -12.89 4.96 -8.38
N ASN A 57 -13.66 4.27 -7.53
CA ASN A 57 -13.30 4.14 -6.13
C ASN A 57 -12.03 3.27 -6.04
N THR A 58 -10.88 3.93 -5.85
CA THR A 58 -9.57 3.29 -5.82
C THR A 58 -9.49 2.18 -4.76
N GLN A 59 -10.11 2.38 -3.59
CA GLN A 59 -10.09 1.42 -2.51
C GLN A 59 -10.83 0.13 -2.88
N SER A 60 -12.03 0.24 -3.45
CA SER A 60 -12.79 -0.91 -3.93
C SER A 60 -12.06 -1.62 -5.07
N TYR A 61 -11.55 -0.86 -6.04
CA TYR A 61 -10.87 -1.41 -7.21
C TYR A 61 -9.61 -2.19 -6.82
N LEU A 62 -8.76 -1.63 -5.96
CA LEU A 62 -7.55 -2.30 -5.49
C LEU A 62 -7.89 -3.53 -4.64
N THR A 63 -8.94 -3.46 -3.82
CA THR A 63 -9.38 -4.62 -3.01
C THR A 63 -9.80 -5.78 -3.93
N GLU A 64 -10.64 -5.51 -4.93
CA GLU A 64 -11.08 -6.52 -5.90
C GLU A 64 -9.92 -7.07 -6.73
N PHE A 65 -9.01 -6.18 -7.17
CA PHE A 65 -7.81 -6.56 -7.90
C PHE A 65 -6.94 -7.52 -7.09
N LEU A 66 -6.60 -7.17 -5.83
CA LEU A 66 -5.77 -7.99 -4.96
C LEU A 66 -6.44 -9.34 -4.66
N GLN A 67 -7.76 -9.36 -4.45
CA GLN A 67 -8.50 -10.61 -4.25
C GLN A 67 -8.45 -11.50 -5.51
N SER A 68 -8.60 -10.91 -6.69
CA SER A 68 -8.51 -11.65 -7.96
C SER A 68 -7.09 -12.17 -8.22
N LEU A 69 -6.07 -11.38 -7.88
CA LEU A 69 -4.67 -11.73 -8.01
C LEU A 69 -4.33 -12.91 -7.09
N ALA A 70 -4.81 -12.86 -5.85
CA ALA A 70 -4.57 -13.90 -4.87
C ALA A 70 -5.18 -15.26 -5.24
N ALA A 71 -6.25 -15.25 -6.05
CA ALA A 71 -6.84 -16.47 -6.60
C ALA A 71 -6.01 -17.08 -7.74
N GLN A 72 -5.05 -16.36 -8.30
CA GLN A 72 -4.20 -16.87 -9.38
C GLN A 72 -3.06 -17.74 -8.83
N PRO A 73 -2.68 -18.82 -9.54
CA PRO A 73 -1.64 -19.74 -9.09
C PRO A 73 -0.25 -19.10 -8.99
N CYS A 74 0.00 -17.99 -9.71
CA CYS A 74 1.25 -17.25 -9.64
C CYS A 74 1.45 -16.54 -8.30
N TYR A 75 0.37 -16.25 -7.57
CA TYR A 75 0.43 -15.50 -6.32
C TYR A 75 1.23 -16.23 -5.23
N MET A 76 1.33 -17.56 -5.28
CA MET A 76 2.12 -18.37 -4.33
C MET A 76 3.62 -18.02 -4.32
N THR A 77 4.14 -17.47 -5.42
CA THR A 77 5.53 -16.99 -5.48
C THR A 77 5.63 -15.55 -4.98
N PHE A 78 4.62 -14.72 -5.25
CA PHE A 78 4.60 -13.32 -4.83
C PHE A 78 4.35 -13.19 -3.31
N CYS A 79 3.52 -14.06 -2.73
CA CYS A 79 3.17 -13.97 -1.31
C CYS A 79 4.36 -14.16 -0.37
N GLN A 80 5.45 -14.77 -0.83
CA GLN A 80 6.67 -14.95 -0.04
C GLN A 80 7.47 -13.66 0.12
N HIS A 81 7.21 -12.65 -0.70
CA HIS A 81 7.95 -11.39 -0.70
C HIS A 81 7.24 -10.27 0.09
N HIS A 82 6.05 -10.54 0.63
CA HIS A 82 5.36 -9.57 1.48
C HIS A 82 6.04 -9.45 2.85
N ASN A 83 6.20 -8.21 3.30
CA ASN A 83 6.54 -7.88 4.68
C ASN A 83 5.33 -8.07 5.61
N ASP A 84 5.55 -8.04 6.92
CA ASP A 84 4.50 -8.34 7.90
C ASP A 84 3.34 -7.33 7.88
N SER A 85 3.62 -6.06 7.62
CA SER A 85 2.61 -5.00 7.43
C SER A 85 1.71 -5.28 6.23
N GLU A 86 2.29 -5.60 5.07
CA GLU A 86 1.55 -5.95 3.85
C GLU A 86 0.68 -7.19 4.06
N ARG A 87 1.21 -8.21 4.75
CA ARG A 87 0.44 -9.42 5.10
C ARG A 87 -0.76 -9.09 5.97
N GLN A 88 -0.61 -8.18 6.94
CA GLN A 88 -1.70 -7.75 7.81
C GLN A 88 -2.80 -7.01 7.03
N VAL A 89 -2.43 -6.16 6.08
CA VAL A 89 -3.39 -5.49 5.18
C VAL A 89 -4.12 -6.50 4.29
N LEU A 90 -3.38 -7.44 3.69
CA LEU A 90 -3.95 -8.50 2.86
C LEU A 90 -4.92 -9.39 3.65
N HIS A 91 -4.56 -9.76 4.88
CA HIS A 91 -5.44 -10.53 5.78
C HIS A 91 -6.72 -9.75 6.12
N THR A 92 -6.63 -8.42 6.29
CA THR A 92 -7.79 -7.55 6.56
C THR A 92 -8.81 -7.56 5.40
N ILE A 93 -8.33 -7.72 4.16
CA ILE A 93 -9.18 -7.86 2.96
C ILE A 93 -9.48 -9.32 2.58
N ASN A 94 -9.30 -10.24 3.53
CA ASN A 94 -9.60 -11.66 3.44
C ASN A 94 -8.75 -12.43 2.41
N ILE A 95 -7.51 -11.98 2.19
CA ILE A 95 -6.49 -12.67 1.41
C ILE A 95 -5.55 -13.35 2.39
N ASN A 96 -5.71 -14.68 2.53
CA ASN A 96 -4.85 -15.51 3.36
C ASN A 96 -3.79 -16.13 2.44
N ALA A 97 -2.56 -15.61 2.52
CA ALA A 97 -1.43 -16.04 1.71
C ALA A 97 -0.29 -16.58 2.57
#